data_AF-A0AAD5QZ26-F1
#
_entry.id   AF-A0AAD5QZ26-F1
#
_cell.length_a   1.000
_cell.length_b   1.000
_cell.length_c   1.000
_cell.angle_alpha   90.00
_cell.angle_beta   90.00
_cell.angle_gamma   90.00
#
_symmetry.space_group_name_H-M   'P 1'
#
loop_
_entity.id
_entity.type
_entity.pdbx_description
1 polymer ?
#
loop_
_entity_poly.entity_id
_entity_poly.type
_entity_poly.pdbx_seq_one_letter_code
_entity_poly.pdbx_strand_id
1 'polypeptide(L)'
;MSLEDNRRSQLCKQIAQYVSRAELLKAATKIEVGFLEQRKITANSVGHGYDKIFGKCLDDKLTAVHVQDAYIIAHHQILNFIQFCELVVSRAPNIRCINLLTGMEARNNQDAFNELRDSLEKANVVLKVEFSSSIHDREIRFNNGWIVKIGRGLDYFQKARQILFGCL
;
A
#
# COMPACT_ATOMS: atom_id res chain seq x y z
N MET A 1 50.49 18.00 -1.91
CA MET A 1 49.08 17.58 -1.79
C MET A 1 48.76 16.66 -2.96
N SER A 2 48.33 15.44 -2.68
CA SER A 2 48.21 14.38 -3.69
C SER A 2 46.97 14.57 -4.57
N LEU A 3 47.00 14.08 -5.82
CA LEU A 3 45.85 14.09 -6.74
C LEU A 3 44.64 13.33 -6.17
N GLU A 4 44.87 12.36 -5.28
CA GLU A 4 43.83 11.60 -4.59
C GLU A 4 43.07 12.45 -3.55
N ASP A 5 43.75 13.35 -2.84
CA ASP A 5 43.12 14.28 -1.89
C ASP A 5 42.18 15.27 -2.57
N ASN A 6 42.54 15.71 -3.79
CA ASN A 6 41.71 16.64 -4.56
C ASN A 6 40.43 15.95 -5.10
N ARG A 7 40.55 14.70 -5.58
CA ARG A 7 39.39 13.89 -6.02
C ARG A 7 38.46 13.56 -4.87
N ARG A 8 38.99 13.21 -3.70
CA ARG A 8 38.20 12.98 -2.46
C ARG A 8 37.48 14.25 -2.03
N SER A 9 38.15 15.40 -2.04
CA SER A 9 37.54 16.71 -1.74
C SER A 9 36.39 17.07 -2.69
N GLN A 10 36.55 16.83 -3.99
CA GLN A 10 35.50 17.05 -4.99
C GLN A 10 34.31 16.11 -4.78
N LEU A 11 34.54 14.81 -4.52
CA LEU A 11 33.47 13.87 -4.19
C LEU A 11 32.72 14.29 -2.92
N CYS A 12 33.42 14.66 -1.85
CA CYS A 12 32.78 15.11 -0.61
C CYS A 12 31.89 16.35 -0.82
N LYS A 13 32.33 17.31 -1.65
CA LYS A 13 31.52 18.48 -2.01
C LYS A 13 30.25 18.10 -2.77
N GLN A 14 30.36 17.18 -3.73
CA GLN A 14 29.20 16.66 -4.46
C GLN A 14 28.24 15.91 -3.53
N ILE A 15 28.76 15.02 -2.68
CA ILE A 15 27.96 14.30 -1.67
C ILE A 15 27.21 15.27 -0.77
N ALA A 16 27.89 16.31 -0.26
CA ALA A 16 27.27 17.32 0.58
C ALA A 16 26.12 18.06 -0.14
N GLN A 17 26.32 18.44 -1.41
CA GLN A 17 25.26 19.06 -2.22
C GLN A 17 24.05 18.13 -2.42
N TYR A 18 24.28 16.84 -2.68
CA TYR A 18 23.21 15.85 -2.80
C TYR A 18 22.45 15.67 -1.48
N VAL A 19 23.16 15.60 -0.35
CA VAL A 19 22.56 15.49 0.99
C VAL A 19 21.72 16.71 1.31
N SER A 20 22.25 17.93 1.14
CA SER A 20 21.48 19.16 1.38
C SER A 20 20.25 19.27 0.48
N ARG A 21 20.36 18.88 -0.80
CA ARG A 21 19.21 18.84 -1.71
C ARG A 21 18.17 17.81 -1.24
N ALA A 22 18.59 16.63 -0.79
CA ALA A 22 17.70 15.60 -0.28
C ALA A 22 16.97 16.04 1.00
N GLU A 23 17.64 16.75 1.90
CA GLU A 23 17.04 17.31 3.12
C GLU A 23 15.98 18.36 2.82
N LEU A 24 16.24 19.27 1.86
CA LEU A 24 15.25 20.26 1.41
C LEU A 24 14.02 19.61 0.80
N LEU A 25 14.22 18.59 -0.05
CA LEU A 25 13.11 17.83 -0.66
C LEU A 25 12.29 17.06 0.40
N LYS A 26 12.97 16.50 1.41
CA LYS A 26 12.33 15.82 2.55
C LYS A 26 11.55 16.80 3.44
N ALA A 27 12.05 18.02 3.61
CA ALA A 27 11.36 19.06 4.37
C ALA A 27 10.12 19.60 3.62
N ALA A 28 10.21 19.78 2.30
CA ALA A 28 9.10 20.24 1.46
C ALA A 28 7.95 19.22 1.32
N THR A 29 8.25 17.93 1.48
CA THR A 29 7.28 16.82 1.41
C THR A 29 6.81 16.34 2.78
N LYS A 30 7.16 17.06 3.84
CA LYS A 30 6.87 16.66 5.22
C LYS A 30 5.37 16.74 5.47
N ILE A 31 4.71 15.60 5.40
CA ILE A 31 3.31 15.44 5.79
C ILE A 31 3.23 15.75 7.30
N GLU A 32 2.45 16.75 7.70
CA GLU A 32 2.12 16.97 9.11
C GLU A 32 1.27 15.80 9.61
N VAL A 33 1.89 14.91 10.38
CA VAL A 33 1.22 13.75 10.95
C VAL A 33 0.52 14.18 12.24
N GLY A 34 -0.79 14.41 12.17
CA GLY A 34 -1.58 14.75 13.36
C GLY A 34 -1.72 13.60 14.36
N PHE A 35 -1.73 12.35 13.88
CA PHE A 35 -1.86 11.16 14.71
C PHE A 35 -1.07 9.99 14.11
N LEU A 36 -0.29 9.29 14.95
CA LEU A 36 0.48 8.12 14.56
C LEU A 36 0.17 6.96 15.51
N GLU A 37 -0.36 5.87 14.95
CA GLU A 37 -0.54 4.61 15.67
C GLU A 37 0.38 3.55 15.05
N GLN A 38 1.25 2.97 15.88
CA GLN A 38 2.09 1.84 15.47
C GLN A 38 1.59 0.56 16.15
N ARG A 39 1.32 -0.47 15.35
CA ARG A 39 0.96 -1.80 15.84
C ARG A 39 2.01 -2.81 15.45
N LYS A 40 2.45 -3.61 16.43
CA LYS A 40 3.34 -4.75 16.20
C LYS A 40 2.49 -6.02 16.18
N ILE A 41 2.42 -6.67 15.01
CA ILE A 41 1.81 -7.99 14.84
C ILE A 41 2.92 -9.02 14.99
N THR A 42 2.82 -9.90 15.99
CA THR A 42 3.81 -10.94 16.24
C THR A 42 3.58 -12.14 15.33
N ALA A 43 4.63 -12.95 15.11
CA ALA A 43 4.49 -14.16 14.33
C ALA A 43 3.43 -15.10 14.94
N ASN A 44 2.56 -15.67 14.11
CA ASN A 44 1.48 -16.58 14.48
C ASN A 44 0.39 -15.98 15.40
N SER A 45 0.32 -14.65 15.58
CA SER A 45 -0.82 -14.06 16.29
C SER A 45 -2.08 -14.03 15.42
N VAL A 46 -3.24 -14.09 16.08
CA VAL A 46 -4.57 -14.13 15.46
C VAL A 46 -5.38 -12.88 15.81
N GLY A 47 -6.51 -12.65 15.12
CA GLY A 47 -7.38 -11.50 15.39
C GLY A 47 -6.94 -10.19 14.73
N HIS A 48 -6.05 -10.26 13.74
CA HIS A 48 -5.56 -9.12 12.95
C HIS A 48 -6.22 -9.05 11.57
N GLY A 49 -7.53 -9.31 11.52
CA GLY A 49 -8.31 -9.15 10.30
C GLY A 49 -8.26 -7.71 9.77
N TYR A 50 -8.55 -7.55 8.49
CA TYR A 50 -8.56 -6.23 7.86
C TYR A 50 -9.52 -5.26 8.56
N ASP A 51 -10.63 -5.75 9.10
CA ASP A 51 -11.58 -4.97 9.90
C ASP A 51 -10.90 -4.29 11.11
N LYS A 52 -10.01 -5.00 11.81
CA LYS A 52 -9.31 -4.47 12.99
C LYS A 52 -8.20 -3.50 12.61
N ILE A 53 -7.56 -3.72 11.48
CA ILE A 53 -6.42 -2.89 11.02
C ILE A 53 -6.93 -1.60 10.38
N PHE A 54 -7.89 -1.70 9.46
CA PHE A 54 -8.37 -0.58 8.66
C PHE A 54 -9.66 0.03 9.18
N GLY A 55 -10.35 -0.60 10.14
CA GLY A 55 -11.67 -0.14 10.59
C GLY A 55 -11.73 1.30 11.09
N LYS A 56 -10.62 1.85 11.62
CA LYS A 56 -10.54 3.27 12.01
C LYS A 56 -10.37 4.24 10.83
N CYS A 57 -9.89 3.74 9.70
CA CYS A 57 -9.64 4.51 8.48
C CYS A 57 -10.86 4.57 7.56
N LEU A 58 -11.86 3.71 7.81
CA LEU A 58 -13.08 3.60 7.02
C LEU A 58 -14.20 4.38 7.70
N ASP A 59 -14.64 5.45 7.07
CA ASP A 59 -15.73 6.29 7.53
C ASP A 59 -16.59 6.77 6.35
N ASP A 60 -17.70 7.43 6.66
CA ASP A 60 -18.63 7.94 5.64
C ASP A 60 -18.01 9.06 4.78
N LYS A 61 -16.90 9.67 5.20
CA LYS A 61 -16.23 10.73 4.43
C LYS A 61 -15.32 10.18 3.35
N LEU A 62 -14.95 8.90 3.45
CA LEU A 62 -14.07 8.23 2.51
C LEU A 62 -14.74 8.10 1.14
N THR A 63 -14.13 8.70 0.12
CA THR A 63 -14.63 8.61 -1.27
C THR A 63 -13.63 7.98 -2.23
N ALA A 64 -12.34 7.93 -1.85
CA ALA A 64 -11.30 7.28 -2.64
C ALA A 64 -10.20 6.63 -1.78
N VAL A 65 -9.72 5.46 -2.24
CA VAL A 65 -8.59 4.73 -1.64
C VAL A 65 -7.52 4.49 -2.69
N HIS A 66 -6.26 4.68 -2.33
CA HIS A 66 -5.10 4.37 -3.16
C HIS A 66 -4.28 3.28 -2.47
N VAL A 67 -4.13 2.14 -3.13
CA VAL A 67 -3.34 1.00 -2.67
C VAL A 67 -2.10 0.91 -3.54
N GLN A 68 -0.93 0.99 -2.92
CA GLN A 68 0.34 0.72 -3.56
C GLN A 68 0.94 -0.53 -2.93
N ASP A 69 1.01 -1.62 -3.71
CA ASP A 69 1.60 -2.88 -3.28
C ASP A 69 2.17 -3.62 -4.50
N ALA A 70 3.49 -3.76 -4.54
CA ALA A 70 4.21 -4.39 -5.66
C ALA A 70 3.94 -5.90 -5.80
N TYR A 71 3.33 -6.52 -4.78
CA TYR A 71 3.22 -7.97 -4.68
C TYR A 71 1.76 -8.43 -4.74
N ILE A 72 0.89 -7.77 -5.51
CA ILE A 72 -0.43 -8.33 -5.83
C ILE A 72 -0.34 -9.12 -7.14
N ILE A 73 0.31 -10.29 -7.09
CA ILE A 73 0.64 -11.10 -8.27
C ILE A 73 0.10 -12.52 -8.14
N ALA A 74 0.38 -13.21 -7.04
CA ALA A 74 -0.08 -14.57 -6.81
C ALA A 74 -1.58 -14.61 -6.49
N HIS A 75 -2.23 -15.74 -6.75
CA HIS A 75 -3.67 -15.91 -6.55
C HIS A 75 -4.13 -15.51 -5.14
N HIS A 76 -3.42 -15.94 -4.08
CA HIS A 76 -3.78 -15.58 -2.71
C HIS A 76 -3.63 -14.07 -2.42
N GLN A 77 -2.72 -13.38 -3.12
CA GLN A 77 -2.52 -11.94 -2.99
C GLN A 77 -3.67 -11.17 -3.65
N ILE A 78 -4.18 -11.69 -4.77
CA ILE A 78 -5.38 -11.16 -5.43
C ILE A 78 -6.60 -11.36 -4.53
N LEU A 79 -6.77 -12.55 -3.93
CA LEU A 79 -7.85 -12.80 -2.97
C LEU A 79 -7.78 -11.85 -1.76
N ASN A 80 -6.58 -11.63 -1.23
CA ASN A 80 -6.34 -10.67 -0.15
C ASN A 80 -6.75 -9.24 -0.56
N PHE A 81 -6.52 -8.85 -1.81
CA PHE A 81 -6.97 -7.56 -2.33
C PHE A 81 -8.50 -7.50 -2.49
N ILE A 82 -9.13 -8.58 -2.95
CA ILE A 82 -10.60 -8.68 -3.05
C ILE A 82 -11.24 -8.50 -1.67
N GLN A 83 -10.77 -9.23 -0.66
CA GLN A 83 -11.26 -9.10 0.72
C GLN A 83 -11.09 -7.67 1.26
N PHE A 84 -9.99 -7.00 0.92
CA PHE A 84 -9.80 -5.59 1.26
C PHE A 84 -10.86 -4.70 0.60
N CYS A 85 -11.09 -4.87 -0.70
CA CYS A 85 -12.12 -4.12 -1.44
C CYS A 85 -13.52 -4.35 -0.85
N GLU A 86 -13.88 -5.60 -0.53
CA GLU A 86 -15.15 -5.95 0.11
C GLU A 86 -15.33 -5.23 1.45
N LEU A 87 -14.29 -5.21 2.29
CA LEU A 87 -14.33 -4.49 3.56
C LEU A 87 -14.53 -2.98 3.34
N VAL A 88 -13.82 -2.37 2.39
CA VAL A 88 -13.93 -0.94 2.07
C VAL A 88 -15.36 -0.62 1.63
N VAL A 89 -15.90 -1.37 0.67
CA VAL A 89 -17.28 -1.17 0.17
C VAL A 89 -18.32 -1.38 1.27
N SER A 90 -18.11 -2.36 2.16
CA SER A 90 -19.03 -2.63 3.26
C SER A 90 -19.04 -1.54 4.34
N ARG A 91 -17.89 -0.89 4.58
CA ARG A 91 -17.71 0.05 5.71
C ARG A 91 -17.68 1.53 5.31
N ALA A 92 -17.49 1.84 4.03
CA ALA A 92 -17.44 3.21 3.50
C ALA A 92 -18.55 3.41 2.47
N PRO A 93 -19.75 3.86 2.87
CA PRO A 93 -20.92 3.93 1.98
C PRO A 93 -20.76 4.93 0.81
N ASN A 94 -19.85 5.91 0.95
CA ASN A 94 -19.61 6.95 -0.06
C ASN A 94 -18.38 6.67 -0.93
N ILE A 95 -17.78 5.48 -0.84
CA ILE A 95 -16.65 5.11 -1.69
C ILE A 95 -17.07 5.13 -3.17
N ARG A 96 -16.24 5.73 -4.01
CA ARG A 96 -16.47 5.81 -5.47
C ARG A 96 -15.32 5.26 -6.28
N CYS A 97 -14.11 5.28 -5.73
CA CYS A 97 -12.90 4.97 -6.48
C CYS A 97 -11.89 4.19 -5.63
N ILE A 98 -11.40 3.08 -6.18
CA ILE A 98 -10.27 2.34 -5.62
C ILE A 98 -9.18 2.32 -6.70
N ASN A 99 -8.02 2.87 -6.37
CA ASN A 99 -6.86 2.88 -7.25
C ASN A 99 -5.84 1.87 -6.74
N LEU A 100 -5.47 0.90 -7.56
CA LEU A 100 -4.42 -0.06 -7.28
C LEU A 100 -3.21 0.22 -8.17
N LEU A 101 -2.06 0.43 -7.56
CA LEU A 101 -0.75 0.46 -8.22
C LEU A 101 0.03 -0.79 -7.81
N THR A 102 0.27 -1.70 -8.77
CA THR A 102 0.93 -3.00 -8.53
C THR A 102 2.10 -3.23 -9.49
N GLY A 103 2.87 -4.30 -9.26
CA GLY A 103 4.05 -4.66 -10.04
C GLY A 103 3.68 -5.07 -11.47
N MET A 104 4.59 -4.86 -12.44
CA MET A 104 4.39 -5.23 -13.85
C MET A 104 3.98 -6.70 -14.07
N GLU A 105 4.52 -7.62 -13.27
CA GLU A 105 4.20 -9.05 -13.34
C GLU A 105 2.72 -9.36 -13.07
N ALA A 106 2.03 -8.49 -12.34
CA ALA A 106 0.60 -8.64 -12.06
C ALA A 106 -0.27 -8.50 -13.33
N ARG A 107 0.27 -7.94 -14.43
CA ARG A 107 -0.43 -7.84 -15.71
C ARG A 107 -0.85 -9.20 -16.26
N ASN A 108 -0.16 -10.27 -15.90
CA ASN A 108 -0.55 -11.64 -16.28
C ASN A 108 -1.92 -12.06 -15.69
N ASN A 109 -2.39 -11.36 -14.64
CA ASN A 109 -3.69 -11.58 -14.01
C ASN A 109 -4.71 -10.52 -14.39
N GLN A 110 -4.56 -9.87 -15.55
CA GLN A 110 -5.45 -8.79 -16.01
C GLN A 110 -6.93 -9.20 -15.98
N ASP A 111 -7.24 -10.45 -16.34
CA ASP A 111 -8.62 -10.96 -16.37
C ASP A 111 -9.24 -10.97 -14.97
N ALA A 112 -8.52 -11.42 -13.95
CA ALA A 112 -8.99 -11.40 -12.56
C ALA A 112 -9.26 -9.97 -12.07
N PHE A 113 -8.42 -9.01 -12.47
CA PHE A 113 -8.65 -7.59 -12.15
C PHE A 113 -9.85 -6.99 -12.90
N ASN A 114 -10.08 -7.42 -14.15
CA ASN A 114 -11.24 -7.00 -14.91
C ASN A 114 -12.54 -7.56 -14.30
N GLU A 115 -12.57 -8.83 -13.92
CA GLU A 115 -13.71 -9.43 -13.21
C GLU A 115 -14.02 -8.70 -11.91
N LEU A 116 -12.99 -8.37 -11.12
CA LEU A 116 -13.14 -7.59 -9.90
C LEU A 116 -13.68 -6.18 -10.19
N ARG A 117 -13.16 -5.51 -11.23
CA ARG A 117 -13.63 -4.19 -11.65
C ARG A 117 -15.12 -4.23 -12.01
N ASP A 118 -15.54 -5.20 -12.80
CA ASP A 118 -16.92 -5.33 -13.24
C ASP A 118 -17.85 -5.69 -12.06
N SER A 119 -17.35 -6.41 -11.06
CA SER A 119 -18.06 -6.68 -9.81
C SER A 119 -18.23 -5.43 -8.94
N LEU A 120 -17.17 -4.61 -8.81
CA LEU A 120 -17.20 -3.34 -8.08
C LEU A 120 -18.06 -2.28 -8.76
N GLU A 121 -18.15 -2.30 -10.09
CA GLU A 121 -19.00 -1.37 -10.84
C GLU A 121 -20.48 -1.57 -10.50
N LYS A 122 -20.93 -2.81 -10.21
CA LYS A 122 -22.28 -3.09 -9.71
C LYS A 122 -22.57 -2.44 -8.36
N ALA A 123 -21.53 -2.16 -7.58
CA ALA A 123 -21.61 -1.40 -6.33
C ALA A 123 -21.39 0.11 -6.53
N ASN A 124 -21.34 0.60 -7.78
CA ASN A 124 -21.01 1.98 -8.16
C ASN A 124 -19.61 2.43 -7.71
N VAL A 125 -18.65 1.49 -7.72
CA VAL A 125 -17.25 1.75 -7.36
C VAL A 125 -16.36 1.46 -8.56
N VAL A 126 -15.56 2.44 -8.95
CA VAL A 126 -14.60 2.32 -10.05
C VAL A 126 -13.28 1.76 -9.51
N LEU A 127 -12.83 0.63 -10.05
CA LEU A 127 -11.49 0.12 -9.82
C LEU A 127 -10.56 0.54 -10.98
N LYS A 128 -9.47 1.22 -10.66
CA LYS A 128 -8.38 1.52 -11.60
C LYS A 128 -7.15 0.73 -11.20
N VAL A 129 -6.59 -0.04 -12.13
CA VAL A 129 -5.37 -0.82 -11.91
C VAL A 129 -4.27 -0.28 -12.81
N GLU A 130 -3.19 0.17 -12.20
CA GLU A 130 -1.97 0.65 -12.84
C GLU A 130 -0.81 -0.28 -12.50
N PHE A 131 0.10 -0.44 -13.46
CA PHE A 131 1.24 -1.34 -13.33
C PHE A 131 2.53 -0.52 -13.42
N SER A 132 3.47 -0.79 -12.51
CA SER A 132 4.76 -0.12 -12.47
C SER A 132 5.88 -1.10 -12.13
N SER A 133 7.07 -0.88 -12.72
CA SER A 133 8.28 -1.65 -12.43
C SER A 133 9.10 -1.09 -11.27
N SER A 134 8.81 0.13 -10.82
CA SER A 134 9.64 0.89 -9.87
C SER A 134 9.01 1.11 -8.49
N ILE A 135 7.93 0.39 -8.19
CA ILE A 135 7.29 0.48 -6.88
C ILE A 135 7.90 -0.52 -5.89
N HIS A 136 8.25 -0.01 -4.71
CA HIS A 136 8.79 -0.82 -3.61
C HIS A 136 8.04 -0.55 -2.30
N ASP A 137 7.53 0.67 -2.14
CA ASP A 137 6.76 1.06 -0.96
C ASP A 137 5.40 0.36 -0.94
N ARG A 138 5.02 -0.09 0.25
CA ARG A 138 3.73 -0.70 0.56
C ARG A 138 2.93 0.25 1.41
N GLU A 139 1.98 0.92 0.80
CA GLU A 139 1.26 2.02 1.40
C GLU A 139 -0.19 2.05 0.93
N ILE A 140 -1.11 2.31 1.85
CA ILE A 140 -2.51 2.53 1.55
C ILE A 140 -2.86 3.94 2.02
N ARG A 141 -3.35 4.77 1.09
CA ARG A 141 -3.80 6.13 1.37
C ARG A 141 -5.31 6.22 1.24
N PHE A 142 -5.91 6.83 2.24
CA PHE A 142 -7.32 7.14 2.29
C PHE A 142 -7.48 8.65 2.13
N ASN A 143 -8.42 9.10 1.30
CA ASN A 143 -8.56 10.53 1.01
C ASN A 143 -9.16 11.35 2.16
N ASN A 144 -9.55 10.70 3.26
CA ASN A 144 -9.89 11.33 4.54
C ASN A 144 -8.66 11.61 5.43
N GLY A 145 -7.44 11.38 4.93
CA GLY A 145 -6.18 11.75 5.58
C GLY A 145 -5.43 10.58 6.25
N TRP A 146 -6.01 9.38 6.28
CA TRP A 146 -5.31 8.21 6.82
C TRP A 146 -4.28 7.66 5.82
N ILE A 147 -3.10 7.33 6.35
CA ILE A 147 -2.06 6.63 5.61
C ILE A 147 -1.62 5.43 6.44
N VAL A 148 -1.70 4.23 5.85
CA VAL A 148 -1.33 2.98 6.50
C VAL A 148 -0.15 2.36 5.76
N LYS A 149 0.98 2.20 6.47
CA LYS A 149 2.18 1.53 5.97
C LYS A 149 2.31 0.17 6.61
N ILE A 150 2.32 -0.88 5.80
CA ILE A 150 2.41 -2.26 6.27
C ILE A 150 3.66 -2.90 5.66
N GLY A 151 4.59 -3.33 6.51
CA GLY A 151 5.85 -3.91 6.04
C GLY A 151 5.66 -5.10 5.10
N ARG A 152 4.61 -5.91 5.32
CA ARG A 152 4.25 -7.04 4.45
C ARG A 152 3.29 -6.72 3.31
N GLY A 153 2.70 -5.54 3.27
CA GLY A 153 1.61 -5.21 2.35
C GLY A 153 0.30 -5.85 2.80
N LEU A 154 -0.60 -6.15 1.86
CA LEU A 154 -1.84 -6.89 2.15
C LEU A 154 -1.59 -8.38 2.45
N ASP A 155 -0.42 -8.93 2.06
CA ASP A 155 -0.06 -10.35 2.25
C ASP A 155 0.66 -10.63 3.58
N TYR A 156 0.01 -10.29 4.71
CA TYR A 156 0.53 -10.56 6.06
C TYR A 156 -0.08 -11.79 6.74
N PHE A 157 -1.07 -12.44 6.11
CA PHE A 157 -1.63 -13.69 6.59
C PHE A 157 -0.68 -14.86 6.34
N GLN A 158 -0.71 -15.85 7.24
CA GLN A 158 -0.05 -17.12 6.99
C GLN A 158 -1.02 -18.06 6.28
N LYS A 159 -0.49 -18.85 5.34
CA LYS A 159 -1.24 -19.97 4.77
C LYS A 159 -1.73 -20.87 5.90
N ALA A 160 -3.03 -21.12 5.93
CA ALA A 160 -3.61 -22.09 6.84
C ALA A 160 -2.93 -23.45 6.57
N ARG A 161 -2.25 -24.02 7.57
CA ARG A 161 -1.60 -25.33 7.45
C ARG A 161 -2.61 -26.47 7.29
N GLN A 162 -3.88 -26.23 7.63
CA GLN A 162 -5.04 -27.12 7.49
C GLN A 162 -6.30 -26.27 7.29
N ILE A 163 -7.28 -26.78 6.53
CA ILE A 163 -8.61 -26.16 6.42
C ILE A 163 -9.28 -26.29 7.80
N LEU A 164 -9.24 -25.21 8.59
CA LEU A 164 -9.85 -25.12 9.90
C LEU A 164 -10.91 -24.01 9.89
N PHE A 165 -11.90 -24.11 10.76
CA PHE A 165 -12.99 -23.12 10.90
C PHE A 165 -12.41 -21.70 11.12
N GLY A 166 -12.87 -20.72 10.33
CA GLY A 166 -12.43 -19.31 10.42
C GLY A 166 -11.41 -18.85 9.36
N CYS A 167 -11.23 -19.61 8.27
CA CYS A 167 -10.31 -19.28 7.17
C CYS A 167 -10.95 -18.53 5.97
N LEU A 168 -12.18 -18.05 6.07
CA LEU A 168 -12.85 -17.25 5.04
C LEU A 168 -13.13 -15.84 5.55
#